data_AF-A0A355TT73-F1
#
_entry.id   AF-A0A355TT73-F1
#
_cell.length_a   1.000
_cell.length_b   1.000
_cell.length_c   1.000
_cell.angle_alpha   90.00
_cell.angle_beta   90.00
_cell.angle_gamma   90.00
#
_symmetry.space_group_name_H-M   'P 1'
#
loop_
_entity.id
_entity.type
_entity.pdbx_description
1 polymer ?
#
loop_
_entity_poly.entity_id
_entity_poly.type
_entity_poly.pdbx_seq_one_letter_code
_entity_poly.pdbx_strand_id
1 'polypeptide(L)' 'AQPQSQSETKAKVSPAPENQEQAVLQIVADMTGYPLETLNLDMDLENDLGIDSIKRVEILAAIQKVIPAASSIGPDEIGS' A
#
# COMPACT_ATOMS: atom_id res chain seq x y z
N ALA A 1 -20.35 11.58 -30.10
CA ALA A 1 -20.59 11.62 -28.65
C ALA A 1 -21.00 10.22 -28.21
N GLN A 2 -20.16 9.54 -27.45
CA GLN A 2 -20.55 8.34 -26.69
C GLN A 2 -20.93 8.77 -25.27
N PRO A 3 -21.95 8.15 -24.65
CA PRO A 3 -22.47 8.53 -23.35
C PRO A 3 -21.51 8.16 -22.22
N GLN A 4 -21.40 9.06 -21.25
CA GLN A 4 -20.79 8.82 -19.95
C GLN A 4 -21.72 7.92 -19.12
N SER A 5 -21.21 6.79 -18.63
CA SER A 5 -21.71 6.15 -17.40
C SER A 5 -20.80 5.02 -16.94
N GLN A 6 -20.07 5.31 -15.86
CA GLN A 6 -20.09 4.48 -14.64
C GLN A 6 -19.60 5.39 -13.51
N SER A 7 -20.56 5.93 -12.74
CA SER A 7 -20.33 6.26 -11.33
C SER A 7 -20.37 4.95 -10.56
N GLU A 8 -19.44 4.73 -9.63
CA GLU A 8 -19.68 4.03 -8.37
C GLU A 8 -18.49 4.23 -7.41
N THR A 9 -18.61 5.29 -6.60
CA THR A 9 -18.24 5.40 -5.18
C THR A 9 -17.32 4.35 -4.54
N LYS A 10 -16.24 4.83 -3.90
CA LYS A 10 -15.86 4.38 -2.55
C LYS A 10 -15.00 5.41 -1.80
N ALA A 11 -15.57 6.56 -1.48
CA ALA A 11 -15.19 7.23 -0.25
C ALA A 11 -15.89 6.51 0.91
N LYS A 12 -15.10 6.07 1.90
CA LYS A 12 -15.43 5.56 3.23
C LYS A 12 -15.02 4.10 3.47
N VAL A 13 -13.81 3.92 4.00
CA VAL A 13 -13.57 3.03 5.15
C VAL A 13 -12.36 3.51 5.95
N SER A 14 -12.62 3.93 7.18
CA SER A 14 -11.74 3.81 8.33
C SER A 14 -12.68 3.70 9.54
N PRO A 15 -12.30 3.07 10.68
CA PRO A 15 -11.03 2.40 10.97
C PRO A 15 -11.19 1.04 11.70
N ALA A 16 -10.51 -0.01 11.22
CA ALA A 16 -9.96 -1.07 12.07
C ALA A 16 -8.90 -1.81 11.25
N PRO A 17 -7.66 -1.97 11.73
CA PRO A 17 -6.64 -2.75 11.05
C PRO A 17 -6.92 -4.25 11.23
N GLU A 18 -8.09 -4.72 10.78
CA GLU A 18 -8.39 -6.16 10.69
C GLU A 18 -7.88 -6.72 9.35
N ASN A 19 -7.69 -5.87 8.33
CA ASN A 19 -7.10 -6.24 7.05
C ASN A 19 -5.59 -5.95 7.02
N GLN A 20 -4.79 -6.99 6.80
CA GLN A 20 -3.34 -6.91 6.58
C GLN A 20 -2.98 -5.89 5.48
N GLU A 21 -3.79 -5.84 4.43
CA GLU A 21 -3.69 -4.90 3.32
C GLU A 21 -3.74 -3.43 3.76
N GLN A 22 -4.64 -3.07 4.68
CA GLN A 22 -4.77 -1.71 5.20
C GLN A 22 -3.55 -1.33 6.05
N ALA A 23 -3.00 -2.28 6.81
CA ALA A 23 -1.78 -2.06 7.57
C ALA A 23 -0.57 -1.82 6.63
N VAL A 24 -0.46 -2.56 5.53
CA VAL A 24 0.57 -2.31 4.50
C VAL A 24 0.41 -0.90 3.91
N LEU A 25 -0.79 -0.55 3.45
CA LEU A 25 -1.05 0.78 2.87
C LEU A 25 -0.76 1.91 3.88
N GLN A 26 -1.06 1.72 5.17
CA GLN A 26 -0.76 2.69 6.22
C GLN A 26 0.74 2.93 6.36
N ILE A 27 1.54 1.87 6.32
CA ILE A 27 2.99 1.94 6.46
C ILE A 27 3.60 2.63 5.23
N VAL A 28 3.13 2.27 4.04
CA VAL A 28 3.57 2.91 2.79
C VAL A 28 3.18 4.39 2.80
N ALA A 29 1.97 4.73 3.24
CA ALA A 29 1.49 6.11 3.40
C ALA A 29 2.38 6.93 4.34
N ASP A 30 2.69 6.39 5.52
CA ASP A 30 3.54 7.06 6.51
C ASP A 30 4.97 7.30 5.98
N MET A 31 5.50 6.35 5.21
CA MET A 31 6.85 6.42 4.64
C MET A 31 6.99 7.28 3.39
N THR A 32 5.94 7.39 2.59
CA THR A 32 5.93 8.16 1.34
C THR A 32 5.33 9.54 1.51
N GLY A 33 4.48 9.73 2.51
CA GLY A 33 3.66 10.91 2.69
C GLY A 33 2.41 10.93 1.81
N TYR A 34 2.11 9.87 1.06
CA TYR A 34 0.86 9.77 0.31
C TYR A 34 -0.32 9.47 1.24
N PRO A 35 -1.47 10.12 1.05
CA PRO A 35 -2.66 9.77 1.81
C PRO A 35 -3.14 8.35 1.43
N LEU A 36 -3.62 7.60 2.41
CA LEU A 36 -4.15 6.24 2.21
C LEU A 36 -5.19 6.13 1.09
N GLU A 37 -6.00 7.18 0.93
CA GLU A 37 -7.07 7.27 -0.06
C GLU A 37 -6.56 7.37 -1.51
N THR A 38 -5.30 7.74 -1.71
CA THR A 38 -4.66 7.72 -3.03
C THR A 38 -3.83 6.46 -3.27
N LEU A 39 -3.48 5.73 -2.21
CA LEU A 39 -2.67 4.51 -2.28
C LEU A 39 -3.53 3.29 -2.65
N ASN A 40 -2.98 2.41 -3.48
CA ASN A 40 -3.60 1.16 -3.89
C ASN A 40 -2.57 0.02 -3.87
N LEU A 41 -3.03 -1.22 -3.65
CA LEU A 41 -2.20 -2.42 -3.70
C LEU A 41 -1.71 -2.74 -5.12
N ASP A 42 -2.39 -2.21 -6.14
CA ASP A 42 -2.02 -2.35 -7.56
C ASP A 42 -0.91 -1.36 -7.97
N MET A 43 -0.57 -0.39 -7.10
CA MET A 43 0.49 0.58 -7.39
C MET A 43 1.86 -0.06 -7.28
N ASP A 44 2.69 0.21 -8.29
CA ASP A 44 4.08 -0.19 -8.28
C ASP A 44 4.88 0.67 -7.29
N LEU A 45 5.48 0.01 -6.30
CA LEU A 45 6.26 0.71 -5.28
C LEU A 45 7.42 1.52 -5.89
N GLU A 46 8.09 1.04 -6.94
CA GLU A 46 9.24 1.73 -7.55
C GLU A 46 8.79 2.80 -8.56
N ASN A 47 7.91 2.42 -9.47
CA ASN A 47 7.56 3.21 -10.64
C ASN A 47 6.49 4.27 -10.35
N ASP A 48 5.52 3.95 -9.49
CA ASP A 48 4.44 4.89 -9.13
C ASP A 48 4.80 5.68 -7.88
N LEU A 49 5.32 5.00 -6.85
CA LEU A 49 5.58 5.61 -5.54
C LEU A 49 7.03 6.05 -5.33
N GLY A 50 7.98 5.65 -6.20
CA GLY A 50 9.39 6.03 -6.08
C GLY A 50 10.10 5.40 -4.87
N ILE A 51 9.62 4.26 -4.38
CA ILE A 51 10.22 3.48 -3.29
C ILE A 51 11.49 2.81 -3.81
N ASP A 52 12.63 3.32 -3.35
CA ASP A 52 13.94 2.72 -3.61
C ASP A 52 14.16 1.42 -2.80
N SER A 53 15.16 0.63 -3.17
CA SER A 53 15.53 -0.63 -2.52
C SER A 53 15.83 -0.44 -1.02
N ILE A 54 16.37 0.70 -0.64
CA ILE A 54 16.60 1.06 0.78
C ILE A 54 15.26 1.23 1.51
N LYS A 55 14.31 1.94 0.91
CA LYS A 55 12.97 2.16 1.48
C LYS A 55 12.15 0.87 1.53
N ARG A 56 12.27 -0.02 0.54
CA ARG A 56 11.60 -1.34 0.57
C ARG A 56 11.96 -2.16 1.82
N VAL A 57 13.24 -2.17 2.19
CA VAL A 57 13.71 -2.89 3.40
C VAL A 57 13.08 -2.29 4.66
N GLU A 58 13.01 -0.96 4.76
CA GLU A 58 12.37 -0.30 5.89
C GLU A 58 10.84 -0.53 5.92
N ILE A 59 10.18 -0.49 4.75
CA ILE A 59 8.72 -0.73 4.64
C ILE A 59 8.44 -2.17 5.09
N LEU A 60 9.20 -3.13 4.59
CA LEU A 60 9.06 -4.53 4.96
C LEU A 60 9.30 -4.74 6.46
N ALA A 61 10.33 -4.11 7.03
CA ALA A 61 10.60 -4.21 8.46
C ALA A 61 9.43 -3.65 9.30
N ALA A 62 8.83 -2.54 8.87
CA ALA A 62 7.64 -2.00 9.49
C ALA A 62 6.43 -2.94 9.32
N ILE A 63 6.21 -3.50 8.13
CA ILE A 63 5.11 -4.46 7.86
C ILE A 63 5.26 -5.69 8.75
N GLN A 64 6.44 -6.31 8.80
CA GLN A 64 6.70 -7.50 9.63
C GLN A 64 6.47 -7.25 11.12
N LYS A 65 6.68 -5.99 11.58
CA LYS A 65 6.45 -5.60 12.98
C LYS A 65 4.97 -5.60 13.34
N VAL A 66 4.08 -5.29 12.39
CA VAL A 66 2.62 -5.26 12.59
C VAL A 66 1.96 -6.56 12.15
N ILE A 67 2.51 -7.20 11.12
CA ILE A 67 2.01 -8.41 10.47
C ILE A 67 3.11 -9.50 10.57
N PRO A 68 3.13 -10.29 11.65
CA PRO A 68 4.14 -11.35 11.81
C PRO A 68 4.06 -12.44 10.72
N ALA A 69 2.91 -12.57 10.04
CA ALA A 69 2.76 -13.48 8.90
C ALA A 69 3.53 -13.02 7.64
N ALA A 70 3.87 -11.72 7.54
CA ALA A 70 4.62 -11.18 6.40
C ALA A 70 6.13 -11.50 6.47
N SER A 71 6.61 -12.13 7.55
CA SER A 71 8.03 -12.46 7.72
C SER A 71 8.58 -13.47 6.72
N SER A 72 7.72 -14.12 5.93
CA SER A 72 8.15 -14.98 4.82
C SER A 72 8.36 -14.23 3.50
N ILE A 73 7.96 -12.96 3.40
CA ILE A 73 8.06 -12.15 2.18
C ILE A 73 9.37 -11.34 2.21
N GLY A 74 10.13 -11.41 1.13
CA GLY A 74 11.38 -10.65 0.95
C GLY A 74 11.14 -9.26 0.32
N PRO A 75 12.10 -8.33 0.42
CA PRO A 75 11.98 -6.98 -0.15
C PRO A 75 11.87 -6.96 -1.68
N ASP A 76 12.31 -8.03 -2.33
CA ASP A 76 12.22 -8.24 -3.77
C ASP A 76 10.78 -8.59 -4.22
N GLU A 77 9.97 -9.19 -3.34
CA GLU A 77 8.62 -9.66 -3.67
C GLU A 77 7.51 -8.61 -3.51
N ILE A 78 7.81 -7.46 -2.89
CA ILE A 78 6.82 -6.42 -2.58
C ILE A 78 6.68 -5.39 -3.70
N GLY A 79 7.52 -5.46 -4.73
CA GLY A 79 7.66 -4.42 -5.75
C GLY A 79 7.73 -4.95 -7.18
N SER A 80 7.17 -6.13 -7.46
CA SER A 80 7.03 -6.72 -8.80
C SER A 80 5.59 -7.07 -9.09
#